data_AF-A0A927Y2K6-F1
#
_entry.id   AF-A0A927Y2K6-F1
#
_cell.length_a   1.000
_cell.length_b   1.000
_cell.length_c   1.000
_cell.angle_alpha   90.00
_cell.angle_beta   90.00
_cell.angle_gamma   90.00
#
_symmetry.space_group_name_H-M   'P 1'
#
loop_
_entity.id
_entity.type
_entity.pdbx_description
1 polymer ?
#
loop_
_entity_poly.entity_id
_entity_poly.type
_entity_poly.pdbx_seq_one_letter_code
_entity_poly.pdbx_strand_id
1 'polypeptide(L)'
;MRKLAYSRISHNHSYKKSLDYVLKGPGHDGGERNLMVFGIGLKDESVESYYDQFESLMKRKTNAKNLNETRTAIVSFSTTELDPDDQISQYIAAQIAIDISRRGYDGFPCLVAIQNDNLGHKLHMHMIYANVHCETGKGFTDLQTRHNYLRCVTDEVCKKYITPDAGNKTHERRNQNYRGMLERNEKIKRQNETLPPEQQKPLKYIWREDVKERVLKAMQGIKSYKDFSDNLKRNGVRVEFCETRTEGQFFRYILEDTSGFNGNIPNINLHVRSYRLGHEYNIGAVDAEIEKNNSGIIMPDAIEPTSSQSSRQETQESVMPPAQIRDETGSTSLSTSSPIYHGDEDVESPRPRRHSHKTRGKVGTPVQEKSAQVTSSSPKRNLPRREQHDEIIRMVNILNEDAENLQKESSEDIILFEARPKKRNPRRS
;
A
#
# COMPACT_ATOMS: atom_id res chain seq x y z
N MET A 1 -7.79 -0.60 -11.79
CA MET A 1 -8.62 -0.23 -10.62
C MET A 1 -7.69 0.40 -9.57
N ARG A 2 -7.89 1.66 -9.19
CA ARG A 2 -7.05 2.36 -8.18
C ARG A 2 -7.15 1.64 -6.84
N LYS A 3 -6.04 1.58 -6.09
CA LYS A 3 -5.96 0.86 -4.80
C LYS A 3 -6.23 1.86 -3.69
N LEU A 4 -7.23 1.59 -2.85
CA LEU A 4 -7.60 2.40 -1.67
C LEU A 4 -6.92 1.79 -0.45
N ALA A 5 -6.02 2.54 0.18
CA ALA A 5 -5.17 2.02 1.25
C ALA A 5 -4.39 0.73 0.91
N TYR A 6 -3.32 0.47 1.62
CA TYR A 6 -2.64 -0.82 1.59
C TYR A 6 -3.21 -1.72 2.67
N SER A 7 -3.60 -2.95 2.33
CA SER A 7 -4.08 -3.94 3.30
C SER A 7 -3.28 -5.24 3.26
N ARG A 8 -3.01 -5.87 4.40
CA ARG A 8 -2.42 -7.22 4.49
C ARG A 8 -2.99 -7.99 5.66
N ILE A 9 -3.22 -9.29 5.50
CA ILE A 9 -3.54 -10.20 6.60
C ILE A 9 -2.44 -11.26 6.78
N SER A 10 -2.12 -11.61 8.02
CA SER A 10 -1.20 -12.69 8.37
C SER A 10 -1.75 -13.54 9.51
N HIS A 11 -1.19 -14.73 9.69
CA HIS A 11 -1.50 -15.61 10.80
C HIS A 11 -0.39 -15.60 11.84
N ASN A 12 -0.74 -15.76 13.12
CA ASN A 12 0.23 -15.99 14.18
C ASN A 12 -0.22 -17.13 15.10
N HIS A 13 0.78 -17.86 15.61
CA HIS A 13 0.60 -18.98 16.54
C HIS A 13 0.55 -18.55 18.01
N SER A 14 0.74 -17.26 18.29
CA SER A 14 0.76 -16.73 19.65
C SER A 14 0.04 -15.39 19.72
N TYR A 15 -1.07 -15.32 20.44
CA TYR A 15 -1.72 -14.06 20.72
C TYR A 15 -0.81 -13.14 21.54
N LYS A 16 -0.10 -13.68 22.54
CA LYS A 16 0.85 -12.90 23.37
C LYS A 16 1.88 -12.17 22.53
N LYS A 17 2.54 -12.87 21.59
CA LYS A 17 3.50 -12.23 20.66
C LYS A 17 2.84 -11.19 19.75
N SER A 18 1.61 -11.42 19.34
CA SER A 18 0.87 -10.48 18.48
C SER A 18 0.51 -9.20 19.24
N LEU A 19 0.05 -9.34 20.49
CA LEU A 19 -0.26 -8.23 21.39
C LEU A 19 1.02 -7.49 21.79
N ASP A 20 2.07 -8.20 22.18
CA ASP A 20 3.38 -7.62 22.50
C ASP A 20 3.93 -6.81 21.33
N TYR A 21 3.83 -7.34 20.10
CA TYR A 21 4.29 -6.65 18.91
C TYR A 21 3.59 -5.32 18.67
N VAL A 22 2.34 -5.15 19.12
CA VAL A 22 1.54 -3.95 18.89
C VAL A 22 1.58 -3.00 20.09
N LEU A 23 1.42 -3.53 21.30
CA LEU A 23 1.27 -2.77 22.54
C LEU A 23 2.61 -2.41 23.20
N LYS A 24 3.65 -3.20 23.00
CA LYS A 24 4.93 -3.03 23.70
C LYS A 24 6.03 -2.52 22.78
N GLY A 25 6.98 -1.83 23.41
CA GLY A 25 8.16 -1.25 22.76
C GLY A 25 7.98 0.24 22.47
N PRO A 26 9.09 0.97 22.33
CA PRO A 26 9.03 2.37 21.93
C PRO A 26 8.43 2.50 20.53
N GLY A 27 7.83 3.66 20.25
CA GLY A 27 7.64 4.12 18.87
C GLY A 27 8.98 4.07 18.13
N HIS A 28 8.94 4.04 16.80
CA HIS A 28 10.16 3.94 15.99
C HIS A 28 11.12 5.16 16.16
N ASP A 29 10.71 6.18 16.90
CA ASP A 29 11.36 7.45 17.28
C ASP A 29 11.77 7.49 18.76
N GLY A 30 11.47 6.44 19.54
CA GLY A 30 11.64 6.45 20.99
C GLY A 30 10.45 7.01 21.78
N GLY A 31 9.40 7.50 21.10
CA GLY A 31 8.18 8.07 21.70
C GLY A 31 7.08 7.04 21.97
N GLU A 32 5.86 7.51 22.21
CA GLU A 32 4.69 6.65 22.33
C GLU A 32 4.36 5.99 20.99
N ARG A 33 4.26 4.66 21.00
CA ARG A 33 4.09 3.86 19.77
C ARG A 33 2.71 3.98 19.14
N ASN A 34 1.69 4.14 19.97
CA ASN A 34 0.30 4.05 19.56
C ASN A 34 -0.37 5.40 19.76
N LEU A 35 -0.97 5.93 18.70
CA LEU A 35 -1.83 7.11 18.75
C LEU A 35 -3.18 6.77 19.41
N MET A 36 -3.67 5.55 19.18
CA MET A 36 -4.91 5.05 19.76
C MET A 36 -4.87 3.53 19.89
N VAL A 37 -5.45 3.00 20.97
CA VAL A 37 -5.64 1.56 21.18
C VAL A 37 -7.05 1.31 21.70
N PHE A 38 -7.80 0.40 21.07
CA PHE A 38 -9.14 0.03 21.52
C PHE A 38 -9.53 -1.38 21.09
N GLY A 39 -10.54 -1.94 21.75
CA GLY A 39 -11.08 -3.26 21.46
C GLY A 39 -12.43 -3.22 20.74
N ILE A 40 -12.61 -4.08 19.73
CA ILE A 40 -13.89 -4.35 19.06
C ILE A 40 -14.35 -5.73 19.51
N GLY A 41 -15.51 -5.82 20.17
CA GLY A 41 -15.95 -7.08 20.79
C GLY A 41 -15.09 -7.51 22.00
N LEU A 42 -14.28 -6.59 22.54
CA LEU A 42 -13.49 -6.76 23.75
C LEU A 42 -13.93 -5.73 24.79
N LYS A 43 -13.74 -6.05 26.07
CA LYS A 43 -13.88 -5.12 27.19
C LYS A 43 -12.70 -4.16 27.21
N ASP A 44 -12.85 -3.07 27.97
CA ASP A 44 -11.74 -2.15 28.23
C ASP A 44 -10.56 -2.86 28.87
N GLU A 45 -9.35 -2.40 28.54
CA GLU A 45 -8.14 -2.81 29.26
C GLU A 45 -8.24 -2.53 30.77
N SER A 46 -8.90 -1.44 31.17
CA SER A 46 -9.09 -1.11 32.60
C SER A 46 -10.04 -2.06 33.34
N VAL A 47 -10.87 -2.81 32.62
CA VAL A 47 -11.80 -3.79 33.20
C VAL A 47 -11.17 -5.17 33.24
N GLU A 48 -10.53 -5.58 32.14
CA GLU A 48 -9.87 -6.87 32.00
C GLU A 48 -8.77 -6.73 30.94
N SER A 49 -7.56 -7.19 31.24
CA SER A 49 -6.45 -7.04 30.28
C SER A 49 -6.77 -7.74 28.96
N TYR A 50 -6.35 -7.16 27.84
CA TYR A 50 -6.51 -7.78 26.53
C TYR A 50 -5.83 -9.16 26.48
N TYR A 51 -4.75 -9.37 27.26
CA TYR A 51 -4.09 -10.67 27.38
C TYR A 51 -5.02 -11.72 27.98
N ASP A 52 -5.71 -11.40 29.08
CA ASP A 52 -6.62 -12.33 29.76
C ASP A 52 -7.89 -12.59 28.93
N GLN A 53 -8.39 -11.55 28.25
CA GLN A 53 -9.52 -11.68 27.34
C GLN A 53 -9.20 -12.60 26.16
N PHE A 54 -8.02 -12.45 25.54
CA PHE A 54 -7.57 -13.35 24.47
C PHE A 54 -7.33 -14.77 24.97
N GLU A 55 -6.77 -14.93 26.18
CA GLU A 55 -6.62 -16.25 26.78
C GLU A 55 -7.97 -16.95 26.98
N SER A 56 -8.96 -16.23 27.49
CA SER A 56 -10.33 -16.71 27.68
C SER A 56 -11.02 -17.04 26.35
N LEU A 57 -10.73 -16.30 25.28
CA LEU A 57 -11.17 -16.65 23.92
C LEU A 57 -10.51 -17.94 23.41
N MET A 58 -9.20 -18.11 23.60
CA MET A 58 -8.51 -19.32 23.15
C MET A 58 -9.03 -20.59 23.84
N LYS A 59 -9.46 -20.49 25.10
CA LYS A 59 -10.11 -21.60 25.85
C LYS A 59 -11.44 -22.05 25.22
N ARG A 60 -12.13 -21.19 24.45
CA ARG A 60 -13.38 -21.51 23.75
C ARG A 60 -13.19 -22.16 22.37
N LYS A 61 -11.94 -22.37 21.95
CA LYS A 61 -11.63 -22.91 20.63
C LYS A 61 -12.15 -24.34 20.47
N THR A 62 -12.98 -24.53 19.47
CA THR A 62 -13.60 -25.85 19.17
C THR A 62 -12.65 -26.82 18.49
N ASN A 63 -11.64 -26.32 17.77
CA ASN A 63 -10.67 -27.15 17.04
C ASN A 63 -9.24 -26.97 17.59
N ALA A 64 -8.82 -27.92 18.44
CA ALA A 64 -7.48 -27.94 19.02
C ALA A 64 -6.35 -28.13 17.99
N LYS A 65 -6.63 -28.66 16.79
CA LYS A 65 -5.61 -28.82 15.73
C LYS A 65 -5.24 -27.51 15.04
N ASN A 66 -6.12 -26.51 15.08
CA ASN A 66 -5.79 -25.19 14.55
C ASN A 66 -4.81 -24.53 15.53
N LEU A 67 -3.53 -24.44 15.16
CA LEU A 67 -2.50 -23.84 16.00
C LEU A 67 -2.41 -22.31 15.85
N ASN A 68 -3.20 -21.71 14.95
CA ASN A 68 -3.20 -20.26 14.80
C ASN A 68 -4.14 -19.65 15.84
N GLU A 69 -3.61 -18.76 16.66
CA GLU A 69 -4.35 -18.08 17.73
C GLU A 69 -4.88 -16.72 17.28
N THR A 70 -4.20 -16.05 16.34
CA THR A 70 -4.64 -14.75 15.84
C THR A 70 -4.55 -14.62 14.33
N ARG A 71 -5.27 -13.63 13.82
CA ARG A 71 -5.10 -13.05 12.50
C ARG A 71 -4.77 -11.58 12.67
N THR A 72 -3.70 -11.12 12.05
CA THR A 72 -3.29 -9.72 12.10
C THR A 72 -3.57 -9.10 10.74
N ALA A 73 -4.51 -8.16 10.69
CA ALA A 73 -4.68 -7.28 9.55
C ALA A 73 -3.89 -5.99 9.79
N ILE A 74 -3.19 -5.53 8.76
CA ILE A 74 -2.52 -4.24 8.72
C ILE A 74 -3.18 -3.46 7.59
N VAL A 75 -3.67 -2.26 7.89
CA VAL A 75 -4.18 -1.33 6.89
C VAL A 75 -3.41 -0.02 7.02
N SER A 76 -2.88 0.51 5.93
CA SER A 76 -2.06 1.72 5.92
C SER A 76 -2.56 2.67 4.84
N PHE A 77 -2.57 3.96 5.16
CA PHE A 77 -3.09 5.01 4.30
C PHE A 77 -1.96 5.85 3.74
N SER A 78 -2.15 6.41 2.55
CA SER A 78 -1.29 7.50 2.09
C SER A 78 -1.55 8.76 2.91
N THR A 79 -0.57 9.66 2.96
CA THR A 79 -0.70 10.96 3.63
C THR A 79 -1.73 11.88 2.98
N THR A 80 -2.09 11.62 1.71
CA THR A 80 -3.15 12.34 0.99
C THR A 80 -4.54 11.76 1.27
N GLU A 81 -4.63 10.51 1.72
CA GLU A 81 -5.88 9.88 2.16
C GLU A 81 -6.18 10.22 3.62
N LEU A 82 -5.20 10.07 4.52
CA LEU A 82 -5.30 10.39 5.94
C LEU A 82 -3.98 10.98 6.43
N ASP A 83 -4.05 12.17 7.03
CA ASP A 83 -2.90 12.88 7.57
C ASP A 83 -2.59 12.34 8.99
N PRO A 84 -1.40 11.79 9.27
CA PRO A 84 -1.07 11.28 10.59
C PRO A 84 -1.08 12.36 11.69
N ASP A 85 -0.81 13.62 11.34
CA ASP A 85 -0.75 14.73 12.29
C ASP A 85 -2.12 15.33 12.59
N ASP A 86 -3.14 14.96 11.80
CA ASP A 86 -4.53 15.36 12.00
C ASP A 86 -5.27 14.35 12.90
N GLN A 87 -5.78 14.85 14.02
CA GLN A 87 -6.53 14.03 14.97
C GLN A 87 -7.84 13.49 14.36
N ILE A 88 -8.47 14.23 13.44
CA ILE A 88 -9.70 13.76 12.75
C ILE A 88 -9.38 12.54 11.89
N SER A 89 -8.27 12.58 11.15
CA SER A 89 -7.77 11.45 10.37
C SER A 89 -7.52 10.19 11.22
N GLN A 90 -7.03 10.35 12.45
CA GLN A 90 -6.88 9.24 13.41
C GLN A 90 -8.23 8.63 13.82
N TYR A 91 -9.26 9.46 14.06
CA TYR A 91 -10.62 8.98 14.34
C TYR A 91 -11.28 8.32 13.12
N ILE A 92 -11.04 8.84 11.91
CA ILE A 92 -11.52 8.21 10.68
C ILE A 92 -10.89 6.82 10.52
N ALA A 93 -9.58 6.67 10.76
CA ALA A 93 -8.94 5.36 10.75
C ALA A 93 -9.56 4.40 11.79
N ALA A 94 -9.93 4.89 12.97
CA ALA A 94 -10.64 4.09 13.98
C ALA A 94 -12.02 3.63 13.48
N GLN A 95 -12.79 4.51 12.83
CA GLN A 95 -14.09 4.15 12.25
C GLN A 95 -13.97 3.14 11.11
N ILE A 96 -12.97 3.30 10.24
CA ILE A 96 -12.65 2.33 9.19
C ILE A 96 -12.34 0.96 9.82
N ALA A 97 -11.56 0.92 10.91
CA ALA A 97 -11.26 -0.32 11.62
C ALA A 97 -12.53 -1.02 12.13
N ILE A 98 -13.44 -0.26 12.75
CA ILE A 98 -14.74 -0.75 13.23
C ILE A 98 -15.57 -1.34 12.09
N ASP A 99 -15.68 -0.62 10.97
CA ASP A 99 -16.46 -1.06 9.82
C ASP A 99 -15.85 -2.26 9.10
N ILE A 100 -14.52 -2.35 9.01
CA ILE A 100 -13.84 -3.56 8.50
C ILE A 100 -14.17 -4.76 9.39
N SER A 101 -14.09 -4.61 10.71
CA SER A 101 -14.43 -5.70 11.63
C SER A 101 -15.90 -6.12 11.49
N ARG A 102 -16.83 -5.17 11.50
CA ARG A 102 -18.27 -5.46 11.37
C ARG A 102 -18.64 -6.10 10.03
N ARG A 103 -18.01 -5.68 8.93
CA ARG A 103 -18.37 -6.16 7.58
C ARG A 103 -17.66 -7.45 7.20
N GLY A 104 -16.38 -7.59 7.54
CA GLY A 104 -15.55 -8.72 7.10
C GLY A 104 -15.31 -9.81 8.15
N TYR A 105 -15.39 -9.44 9.43
CA TYR A 105 -14.89 -10.25 10.53
C TYR A 105 -15.81 -10.20 11.74
N ASP A 106 -17.12 -10.11 11.49
CA ASP A 106 -18.11 -10.05 12.55
C ASP A 106 -18.01 -11.28 13.47
N GLY A 107 -18.27 -11.05 14.76
CA GLY A 107 -18.14 -12.06 15.79
C GLY A 107 -16.69 -12.49 16.12
N PHE A 108 -15.65 -11.92 15.49
CA PHE A 108 -14.26 -12.12 15.90
C PHE A 108 -13.74 -10.93 16.71
N PRO A 109 -13.54 -11.05 18.03
CA PRO A 109 -13.00 -9.97 18.83
C PRO A 109 -11.62 -9.51 18.34
N CYS A 110 -11.41 -8.21 18.31
CA CYS A 110 -10.24 -7.58 17.71
C CYS A 110 -9.66 -6.49 18.61
N LEU A 111 -8.35 -6.50 18.80
CA LEU A 111 -7.61 -5.34 19.30
C LEU A 111 -7.19 -4.48 18.10
N VAL A 112 -7.45 -3.19 18.15
CA VAL A 112 -6.99 -2.23 17.15
C VAL A 112 -5.96 -1.31 17.80
N ALA A 113 -4.84 -1.08 17.11
CA ALA A 113 -3.90 -0.02 17.44
C ALA A 113 -3.59 0.81 16.21
N ILE A 114 -3.75 2.12 16.34
CA ILE A 114 -3.45 3.11 15.31
C ILE A 114 -2.07 3.69 15.60
N GLN A 115 -1.21 3.70 14.60
CA GLN A 115 0.21 4.07 14.69
C GLN A 115 0.59 4.96 13.51
N ASN A 116 1.64 5.77 13.69
CA ASN A 116 2.30 6.48 12.61
C ASN A 116 3.62 5.73 12.25
N ASP A 117 3.93 5.58 10.97
CA ASP A 117 5.24 5.05 10.56
C ASP A 117 6.26 6.19 10.47
N ASN A 118 7.41 6.08 11.14
CA ASN A 118 8.34 7.21 11.21
C ASN A 118 9.17 7.41 9.94
N LEU A 119 9.24 6.38 9.08
CA LEU A 119 10.01 6.43 7.84
C LEU A 119 9.17 6.92 6.65
N GLY A 120 7.85 6.70 6.68
CA GLY A 120 6.92 7.09 5.64
C GLY A 120 5.98 8.21 6.04
N HIS A 121 5.92 8.54 7.34
CA HIS A 121 4.93 9.40 7.99
C HIS A 121 3.51 9.01 7.55
N LYS A 122 3.16 7.73 7.71
CA LYS A 122 1.87 7.17 7.30
C LYS A 122 1.10 6.61 8.48
N LEU A 123 -0.16 7.03 8.53
CA LEU A 123 -1.13 6.44 9.42
C LEU A 123 -1.37 4.98 9.02
N HIS A 124 -1.27 4.08 9.97
CA HIS A 124 -1.58 2.67 9.78
C HIS A 124 -2.19 2.07 11.04
N MET A 125 -2.98 1.04 10.84
CA MET A 125 -3.64 0.31 11.91
C MET A 125 -3.22 -1.15 11.92
N HIS A 126 -2.93 -1.63 13.11
CA HIS A 126 -2.78 -3.04 13.42
C HIS A 126 -4.09 -3.54 14.04
N MET A 127 -4.75 -4.46 13.36
CA MET A 127 -5.98 -5.12 13.81
C MET A 127 -5.65 -6.58 14.14
N ILE A 128 -5.59 -6.91 15.42
CA ILE A 128 -5.30 -8.24 15.94
C ILE A 128 -6.61 -8.93 16.29
N TYR A 129 -7.08 -9.79 15.41
CA TYR A 129 -8.26 -10.61 15.64
C TYR A 129 -7.90 -11.88 16.41
N ALA A 130 -8.70 -12.23 17.41
CA ALA A 130 -8.71 -13.58 17.96
C ALA A 130 -9.21 -14.55 16.89
N ASN A 131 -8.47 -15.62 16.60
CA ASN A 131 -8.88 -16.65 15.64
C ASN A 131 -9.91 -17.62 16.26
N VAL A 132 -10.89 -17.06 16.95
CA VAL A 132 -11.99 -17.74 17.64
C VAL A 132 -13.20 -16.80 17.61
N HIS A 133 -14.26 -17.22 16.91
CA HIS A 133 -15.52 -16.52 16.89
C HIS A 133 -16.17 -16.60 18.28
N CYS A 134 -16.66 -15.47 18.80
CA CYS A 134 -17.11 -15.35 20.19
C CYS A 134 -18.31 -16.25 20.52
N GLU A 135 -19.23 -16.44 19.56
CA GLU A 135 -20.40 -17.32 19.70
C GLU A 135 -20.13 -18.79 19.36
N THR A 136 -19.50 -19.07 18.21
CA THR A 136 -19.38 -20.45 17.71
C THR A 136 -18.09 -21.16 18.15
N GLY A 137 -17.11 -20.43 18.66
CA GLY A 137 -15.79 -20.97 19.00
C GLY A 137 -14.97 -21.47 17.80
N LYS A 138 -15.44 -21.22 16.56
CA LYS A 138 -14.75 -21.61 15.31
C LYS A 138 -13.70 -20.58 14.91
N GLY A 139 -12.67 -21.01 14.20
CA GLY A 139 -11.69 -20.10 13.60
C GLY A 139 -12.21 -19.44 12.31
N PHE A 140 -11.38 -18.60 11.71
CA PHE A 140 -11.64 -17.96 10.42
C PHE A 140 -11.88 -19.01 9.33
N THR A 141 -12.77 -18.70 8.40
CA THR A 141 -12.95 -19.49 7.17
C THR A 141 -11.78 -19.26 6.22
N ASP A 142 -11.55 -20.20 5.29
CA ASP A 142 -10.49 -20.09 4.28
C ASP A 142 -10.61 -18.78 3.48
N LEU A 143 -11.83 -18.37 3.12
CA LEU A 143 -12.08 -17.11 2.43
C LEU A 143 -11.57 -15.91 3.24
N GLN A 144 -11.94 -15.83 4.52
CA GLN A 144 -11.57 -14.73 5.43
C GLN A 144 -10.07 -14.63 5.68
N THR A 145 -9.31 -15.71 5.46
CA THR A 145 -7.84 -15.69 5.58
C THR A 145 -7.12 -15.12 4.36
N ARG A 146 -7.81 -14.94 3.22
CA ARG A 146 -7.18 -14.51 1.97
C ARG A 146 -6.97 -12.99 1.98
N HIS A 147 -5.78 -12.56 1.56
CA HIS A 147 -5.46 -11.15 1.34
C HIS A 147 -6.50 -10.45 0.45
N ASN A 148 -6.96 -11.10 -0.62
CA ASN A 148 -7.92 -10.51 -1.55
C ASN A 148 -9.28 -10.27 -0.89
N TYR A 149 -9.69 -11.10 0.08
CA TYR A 149 -10.91 -10.87 0.84
C TYR A 149 -10.81 -9.61 1.70
N LEU A 150 -9.73 -9.52 2.52
CA LEU A 150 -9.47 -8.32 3.32
C LEU A 150 -9.45 -7.08 2.43
N ARG A 151 -8.71 -7.14 1.32
CA ARG A 151 -8.59 -6.02 0.39
C ARG A 151 -9.95 -5.55 -0.12
N CYS A 152 -10.83 -6.45 -0.56
CA CYS A 152 -12.16 -6.06 -1.03
C CYS A 152 -12.98 -5.39 0.09
N VAL A 153 -12.96 -5.95 1.30
CA VAL A 153 -13.66 -5.36 2.46
C VAL A 153 -13.10 -3.98 2.78
N THR A 154 -11.78 -3.84 2.83
CA THR A 154 -11.09 -2.56 3.09
C THR A 154 -11.40 -1.54 2.00
N ASP A 155 -11.25 -1.89 0.71
CA ASP A 155 -11.55 -1.02 -0.42
C ASP A 155 -13.01 -0.53 -0.38
N GLU A 156 -13.97 -1.38 0.00
CA GLU A 156 -15.38 -1.00 0.14
C GLU A 156 -15.65 -0.09 1.32
N VAL A 157 -15.03 -0.35 2.48
CA VAL A 157 -15.19 0.47 3.68
C VAL A 157 -14.55 1.84 3.48
N CYS A 158 -13.31 1.89 2.99
CA CYS A 158 -12.57 3.14 2.80
C CYS A 158 -13.30 4.13 1.89
N LYS A 159 -14.01 3.67 0.85
CA LYS A 159 -14.80 4.53 -0.06
C LYS A 159 -15.83 5.41 0.66
N LYS A 160 -16.28 5.02 1.85
CA LYS A 160 -17.25 5.79 2.63
C LYS A 160 -16.63 7.01 3.32
N TYR A 161 -15.31 6.97 3.57
CA TYR A 161 -14.63 7.90 4.46
C TYR A 161 -13.55 8.73 3.77
N ILE A 162 -12.91 8.16 2.74
CA ILE A 162 -11.77 8.78 2.08
C ILE A 162 -11.92 8.73 0.57
N THR A 163 -11.40 9.77 -0.07
CA THR A 163 -11.23 9.78 -1.53
C THR A 163 -9.98 8.98 -1.88
N PRO A 164 -10.03 8.03 -2.84
CA PRO A 164 -8.86 7.28 -3.25
C PRO A 164 -7.74 8.22 -3.68
N ASP A 165 -6.56 8.06 -3.08
CA ASP A 165 -5.36 8.66 -3.67
C ASP A 165 -5.23 8.12 -5.10
N ALA A 166 -5.08 9.02 -6.07
CA ALA A 166 -4.79 8.64 -7.44
C ALA A 166 -3.50 7.80 -7.53
N GLY A 167 -2.69 7.86 -6.48
CA GLY A 167 -1.40 7.24 -6.36
C GLY A 167 -0.45 8.02 -7.23
N ASN A 168 0.55 8.65 -6.62
CA ASN A 168 1.69 9.07 -7.41
C ASN A 168 2.28 7.82 -8.10
N LYS A 169 2.44 7.94 -9.42
CA LYS A 169 3.22 7.10 -10.35
C LYS A 169 3.69 5.77 -9.74
N THR A 170 3.13 4.64 -10.22
CA THR A 170 3.50 3.28 -9.79
C THR A 170 4.96 3.17 -9.33
N HIS A 171 5.20 3.21 -8.02
CA HIS A 171 6.55 3.08 -7.48
C HIS A 171 7.02 1.64 -7.68
N GLU A 172 8.30 1.48 -7.97
CA GLU A 172 8.92 0.17 -8.13
C GLU A 172 8.63 -0.72 -6.91
N ARG A 173 8.07 -1.91 -7.15
CA ARG A 173 7.82 -2.90 -6.10
C ARG A 173 9.10 -3.68 -5.81
N ARG A 174 9.88 -3.18 -4.86
CA ARG A 174 11.10 -3.82 -4.36
C ARG A 174 10.80 -4.76 -3.19
N ASN A 175 11.18 -6.04 -3.30
CA ASN A 175 11.16 -6.95 -2.13
C ASN A 175 12.42 -6.72 -1.25
N GLN A 176 12.40 -7.25 -0.02
CA GLN A 176 13.49 -7.03 0.94
C GLN A 176 14.85 -7.52 0.44
N ASN A 177 14.88 -8.67 -0.24
CA ASN A 177 16.11 -9.23 -0.82
C ASN A 177 16.69 -8.33 -1.91
N TYR A 178 15.83 -7.80 -2.78
CA TYR A 178 16.19 -6.87 -3.84
C TYR A 178 16.74 -5.55 -3.27
N ARG A 179 16.07 -4.98 -2.27
CA ARG A 179 16.56 -3.78 -1.55
C ARG A 179 17.95 -4.02 -0.97
N GLY A 180 18.13 -5.12 -0.24
CA GLY A 180 19.43 -5.47 0.33
C GLY A 180 20.50 -5.77 -0.73
N MET A 181 20.15 -6.19 -1.95
CA MET A 181 21.13 -6.32 -3.05
C MET A 181 21.55 -4.95 -3.59
N LEU A 182 20.60 -4.04 -3.79
CA LEU A 182 20.89 -2.66 -4.22
C LEU A 182 21.77 -1.92 -3.21
N GLU A 183 21.43 -1.98 -1.92
CA GLU A 183 22.20 -1.34 -0.84
C GLU A 183 23.64 -1.86 -0.78
N ARG A 184 23.86 -3.16 -0.99
CA ARG A 184 25.21 -3.73 -1.07
C ARG A 184 25.98 -3.19 -2.26
N ASN A 185 25.36 -3.12 -3.43
CA ASN A 185 25.99 -2.55 -4.62
C ASN A 185 26.30 -1.07 -4.45
N GLU A 186 25.40 -0.29 -3.85
CA GLU A 186 25.64 1.12 -3.56
C GLU A 186 26.80 1.31 -2.58
N LYS A 187 26.87 0.47 -1.53
CA LYS A 187 28.02 0.44 -0.61
C LYS A 187 29.33 0.12 -1.33
N ILE A 188 29.30 -0.83 -2.29
CA ILE A 188 30.47 -1.14 -3.11
C ILE A 188 30.84 0.06 -4.00
N LYS A 189 29.87 0.72 -4.65
CA LYS A 189 30.13 1.94 -5.46
C LYS A 189 30.81 3.03 -4.63
N ARG A 190 30.27 3.36 -3.45
CA ARG A 190 30.86 4.35 -2.53
C ARG A 190 32.26 3.95 -2.06
N GLN A 191 32.51 2.65 -1.85
CA GLN A 191 33.87 2.18 -1.54
C GLN A 191 34.81 2.35 -2.74
N ASN A 192 34.35 1.99 -3.94
CA ASN A 192 35.13 2.08 -5.17
C ASN A 192 35.48 3.51 -5.56
N GLU A 193 34.63 4.49 -5.24
CA GLU A 193 34.92 5.93 -5.44
C GLU A 193 36.21 6.38 -4.75
N THR A 194 36.56 5.75 -3.62
CA THR A 194 37.76 6.07 -2.82
C THR A 194 38.96 5.18 -3.13
N LEU A 195 38.81 4.16 -3.98
CA LEU A 195 39.84 3.17 -4.27
C LEU A 195 40.42 3.37 -5.68
N PRO A 196 41.73 3.16 -5.87
CA PRO A 196 42.33 3.07 -7.21
C PRO A 196 41.59 2.02 -8.06
N PRO A 197 41.50 2.18 -9.40
CA PRO A 197 40.76 1.26 -10.28
C PRO A 197 41.12 -0.22 -10.09
N GLU A 198 42.39 -0.51 -9.80
CA GLU A 198 42.91 -1.86 -9.58
C GLU A 198 42.39 -2.53 -8.29
N GLN A 199 41.90 -1.75 -7.33
CA GLN A 199 41.39 -2.23 -6.03
C GLN A 199 39.87 -2.17 -5.93
N GLN A 200 39.18 -1.74 -6.99
CA GLN A 200 37.73 -1.63 -7.00
C GLN A 200 37.09 -3.01 -6.93
N LYS A 201 36.10 -3.15 -6.05
CA LYS A 201 35.34 -4.38 -5.89
C LYS A 201 34.28 -4.47 -6.99
N PRO A 202 34.08 -5.65 -7.61
CA PRO A 202 33.05 -5.81 -8.61
C PRO A 202 31.65 -5.68 -7.99
N LEU A 203 30.74 -5.03 -8.69
CA LEU A 203 29.33 -4.98 -8.32
C LEU A 203 28.69 -6.36 -8.52
N LYS A 204 27.71 -6.69 -7.68
CA LYS A 204 26.93 -7.90 -7.86
C LYS A 204 25.91 -7.69 -8.99
N TYR A 205 25.84 -8.61 -9.94
CA TYR A 205 24.84 -8.55 -11.00
C TYR A 205 23.41 -8.66 -10.44
N ILE A 206 22.52 -7.78 -10.92
CA ILE A 206 21.10 -7.72 -10.57
C ILE A 206 20.32 -7.70 -11.88
N TRP A 207 19.81 -8.85 -12.31
CA TRP A 207 19.15 -9.00 -13.61
C TRP A 207 17.96 -8.05 -13.83
N ARG A 208 17.25 -7.64 -12.76
CA ARG A 208 16.15 -6.68 -12.90
C ARG A 208 16.65 -5.27 -13.23
N GLU A 209 17.80 -4.86 -12.71
CA GLU A 209 18.43 -3.59 -13.10
C GLU A 209 18.92 -3.66 -14.54
N ASP A 210 19.47 -4.81 -14.96
CA ASP A 210 19.85 -5.04 -16.36
C ASP A 210 18.64 -4.94 -17.32
N VAL A 211 17.51 -5.56 -16.97
CA VAL A 211 16.26 -5.41 -17.74
C VAL A 211 15.82 -3.95 -17.82
N LYS A 212 15.89 -3.18 -16.72
CA LYS A 212 15.54 -1.76 -16.74
C LYS A 212 16.44 -0.95 -17.67
N GLU A 213 17.75 -1.16 -17.59
CA GLU A 213 18.71 -0.48 -18.47
C GLU A 213 18.45 -0.82 -19.95
N ARG A 214 18.19 -2.10 -20.25
CA ARG A 214 17.84 -2.55 -21.61
C ARG A 214 16.52 -1.97 -22.09
N VAL A 215 15.52 -1.85 -21.23
CA VAL A 215 14.24 -1.21 -21.57
C VAL A 215 14.42 0.27 -21.85
N LEU A 216 15.13 1.01 -20.99
CA LEU A 216 15.39 2.44 -21.23
C LEU A 216 16.18 2.67 -22.52
N LYS A 217 17.20 1.83 -22.79
CA LYS A 217 17.93 1.86 -24.07
C LYS A 217 17.01 1.56 -25.25
N ALA A 218 16.14 0.56 -25.13
CA ALA A 218 15.22 0.20 -26.20
C ALA A 218 14.13 1.24 -26.45
N MET A 219 13.79 2.07 -25.45
CA MET A 219 12.84 3.18 -25.58
C MET A 219 13.42 4.39 -26.34
N GLN A 220 14.75 4.52 -26.45
CA GLN A 220 15.34 5.67 -27.12
C GLN A 220 15.00 5.67 -28.62
N GLY A 221 14.36 6.75 -29.08
CA GLY A 221 14.06 6.98 -30.49
C GLY A 221 13.00 6.05 -31.09
N ILE A 222 12.18 5.38 -30.26
CA ILE A 222 11.08 4.55 -30.76
C ILE A 222 9.99 5.39 -31.42
N LYS A 223 9.43 4.89 -32.51
CA LYS A 223 8.29 5.52 -33.22
C LYS A 223 7.02 4.67 -33.20
N SER A 224 7.16 3.41 -32.79
CA SER A 224 6.06 2.45 -32.69
C SER A 224 6.36 1.36 -31.67
N TYR A 225 5.32 0.64 -31.25
CA TYR A 225 5.45 -0.55 -30.41
C TYR A 225 6.25 -1.67 -31.07
N LYS A 226 6.20 -1.76 -32.40
CA LYS A 226 7.00 -2.73 -33.15
C LYS A 226 8.49 -2.41 -33.03
N ASP A 227 8.86 -1.14 -33.22
CA ASP A 227 10.25 -0.68 -33.06
C ASP A 227 10.75 -0.93 -31.65
N PHE A 228 9.91 -0.65 -30.64
CA PHE A 228 10.22 -0.92 -29.24
C PHE A 228 10.47 -2.41 -28.99
N SER A 229 9.58 -3.29 -29.45
CA SER A 229 9.75 -4.75 -29.34
C SER A 229 11.02 -5.23 -30.04
N ASP A 230 11.31 -4.73 -31.24
CA ASP A 230 12.49 -5.13 -32.02
C ASP A 230 13.78 -4.63 -31.35
N ASN A 231 13.78 -3.41 -30.80
CA ASN A 231 14.90 -2.88 -30.03
C ASN A 231 15.13 -3.67 -28.74
N LEU A 232 14.07 -4.05 -28.03
CA LEU A 232 14.18 -4.90 -26.85
C LEU A 232 14.81 -6.25 -27.18
N LYS A 233 14.35 -6.91 -28.26
CA LYS A 233 14.90 -8.19 -28.71
C LYS A 233 16.38 -8.08 -29.05
N ARG A 234 16.80 -7.00 -29.73
CA ARG A 234 18.23 -6.72 -29.99
C ARG A 234 19.04 -6.55 -28.71
N ASN A 235 18.41 -6.02 -27.67
CA ASN A 235 18.99 -5.91 -26.33
C ASN A 235 18.74 -7.16 -25.47
N GLY A 236 18.37 -8.31 -26.04
CA GLY A 236 18.22 -9.58 -25.32
C GLY A 236 17.02 -9.66 -24.35
N VAL A 237 16.01 -8.81 -24.56
CA VAL A 237 14.76 -8.82 -23.78
C VAL A 237 13.58 -9.02 -24.73
N ARG A 238 12.70 -9.97 -24.41
CA ARG A 238 11.41 -10.10 -25.09
C ARG A 238 10.33 -9.37 -24.31
N VAL A 239 9.40 -8.74 -25.01
CA VAL A 239 8.20 -8.12 -24.42
C VAL A 239 6.95 -8.86 -24.84
N GLU A 240 6.07 -9.10 -23.87
CA GLU A 240 4.74 -9.64 -24.09
C GLU A 240 3.70 -8.63 -23.57
N PHE A 241 2.69 -8.31 -24.38
CA PHE A 241 1.55 -7.51 -23.95
C PHE A 241 0.57 -8.41 -23.21
N CYS A 242 0.21 -8.03 -21.98
CA CYS A 242 -0.67 -8.81 -21.12
C CYS A 242 -1.82 -7.92 -20.63
N GLU A 243 -3.01 -8.51 -20.48
CA GLU A 243 -4.16 -7.84 -19.88
C GLU A 243 -4.77 -8.71 -18.78
N THR A 244 -5.14 -8.10 -17.66
CA THR A 244 -5.84 -8.78 -16.57
C THR A 244 -6.98 -7.93 -16.04
N ARG A 245 -8.05 -8.59 -15.56
CA ARG A 245 -9.22 -7.91 -14.98
C ARG A 245 -8.87 -7.01 -13.78
N THR A 246 -7.81 -7.36 -13.03
CA THR A 246 -7.44 -6.70 -11.78
C THR A 246 -6.42 -5.57 -11.97
N GLU A 247 -5.41 -5.76 -12.81
CA GLU A 247 -4.30 -4.82 -12.97
C GLU A 247 -4.35 -4.05 -14.31
N GLY A 248 -5.27 -4.39 -15.23
CA GLY A 248 -5.38 -3.77 -16.56
C GLY A 248 -4.31 -4.29 -17.53
N GLN A 249 -3.98 -3.48 -18.53
CA GLN A 249 -2.94 -3.75 -19.52
C GLN A 249 -1.54 -3.47 -18.96
N PHE A 250 -0.58 -4.35 -19.24
CA PHE A 250 0.82 -4.18 -18.83
C PHE A 250 1.79 -4.94 -19.74
N PHE A 251 3.07 -4.57 -19.68
CA PHE A 251 4.14 -5.35 -20.31
C PHE A 251 4.71 -6.41 -19.38
N ARG A 252 4.99 -7.59 -19.93
CA ARG A 252 5.86 -8.59 -19.31
C ARG A 252 7.17 -8.60 -20.06
N TYR A 253 8.24 -8.16 -19.40
CA TYR A 253 9.60 -8.22 -19.91
C TYR A 253 10.23 -9.55 -19.52
N ILE A 254 10.84 -10.25 -20.47
CA ILE A 254 11.48 -11.55 -20.31
C ILE A 254 12.94 -11.38 -20.73
N LEU A 255 13.88 -11.57 -19.81
CA LEU A 255 15.30 -11.55 -20.12
C LEU A 255 15.67 -12.88 -20.79
N GLU A 256 16.00 -12.82 -22.08
CA GLU A 256 16.43 -13.98 -22.87
C GLU A 256 17.96 -14.10 -22.91
N ASP A 257 18.65 -12.97 -22.89
CA ASP A 257 20.10 -12.95 -22.82
C ASP A 257 20.59 -13.17 -21.38
N THR A 258 21.14 -14.35 -21.15
CA THR A 258 21.69 -14.78 -19.86
C THR A 258 23.20 -14.59 -19.75
N SER A 259 23.84 -13.87 -20.67
CA SER A 259 25.30 -13.63 -20.64
C SER A 259 25.78 -12.92 -19.36
N GLY A 260 24.91 -12.13 -18.73
CA GLY A 260 25.19 -11.47 -17.44
C GLY A 260 25.27 -12.41 -16.23
N PHE A 261 24.90 -13.69 -16.39
CA PHE A 261 25.06 -14.69 -15.35
C PHE A 261 26.42 -15.39 -15.48
N ASN A 262 27.19 -15.45 -14.38
CA ASN A 262 28.45 -16.19 -14.30
C ASN A 262 28.21 -17.72 -14.25
N GLY A 263 27.55 -18.29 -15.26
CA GLY A 263 27.19 -19.70 -15.38
C GLY A 263 26.06 -20.19 -14.47
N ASN A 264 25.77 -19.47 -13.38
CA ASN A 264 24.68 -19.79 -12.46
C ASN A 264 23.42 -18.99 -12.79
N ILE A 265 22.66 -19.49 -13.77
CA ILE A 265 21.34 -18.95 -14.09
C ILE A 265 20.37 -19.41 -12.99
N PRO A 266 19.65 -18.51 -12.31
CA PRO A 266 18.71 -18.89 -11.28
C PRO A 266 17.56 -19.70 -11.90
N ASN A 267 17.12 -20.74 -11.19
CA ASN A 267 15.97 -21.58 -11.58
C ASN A 267 14.63 -20.86 -11.33
N ILE A 268 14.54 -19.62 -11.81
CA ILE A 268 13.35 -18.77 -11.74
C ILE A 268 13.05 -18.29 -13.16
N ASN A 269 11.77 -18.07 -13.44
CA ASN A 269 11.42 -17.41 -14.69
C ASN A 269 11.95 -15.97 -14.67
N LEU A 270 12.88 -15.65 -15.57
CA LEU A 270 13.51 -14.33 -15.70
C LEU A 270 12.57 -13.30 -16.35
N HIS A 271 11.35 -13.21 -15.84
CA HIS A 271 10.37 -12.24 -16.30
C HIS A 271 9.93 -11.29 -15.20
N VAL A 272 9.57 -10.08 -15.59
CA VAL A 272 9.09 -9.06 -14.68
C VAL A 272 7.97 -8.26 -15.35
N ARG A 273 6.92 -7.98 -14.60
CA ARG A 273 5.79 -7.17 -15.06
C ARG A 273 6.17 -5.69 -14.93
N SER A 274 5.85 -4.86 -15.91
CA SER A 274 6.24 -3.44 -15.99
C SER A 274 5.91 -2.66 -14.72
N TYR A 275 4.70 -2.85 -14.19
CA TYR A 275 4.23 -2.15 -12.99
C TYR A 275 5.00 -2.54 -11.72
N ARG A 276 5.83 -3.60 -11.76
CA ARG A 276 6.75 -3.93 -10.66
C ARG A 276 8.09 -3.21 -10.79
N LEU A 277 8.48 -2.77 -11.99
CA LEU A 277 9.72 -2.03 -12.24
C LEU A 277 9.58 -0.52 -11.98
N GLY A 278 8.36 0.00 -12.10
CA GLY A 278 8.06 1.41 -11.88
C GLY A 278 7.34 2.03 -13.08
N HIS A 279 6.91 3.28 -12.93
CA HIS A 279 6.08 3.95 -13.93
C HIS A 279 6.77 4.14 -15.29
N GLU A 280 8.09 4.35 -15.32
CA GLU A 280 8.89 4.58 -16.53
C GLU A 280 8.92 3.37 -17.47
N TYR A 281 8.54 2.19 -16.97
CA TYR A 281 8.57 0.94 -17.72
C TYR A 281 7.18 0.49 -18.17
N ASN A 282 6.13 1.25 -17.85
CA ASN A 282 4.75 0.94 -18.19
C ASN A 282 4.39 1.35 -19.62
N ILE A 283 3.26 0.85 -20.10
CA ILE A 283 2.68 1.17 -21.41
C ILE A 283 2.62 2.68 -21.62
N GLY A 284 2.06 3.44 -20.67
CA GLY A 284 1.96 4.90 -20.79
C GLY A 284 3.29 5.65 -20.90
N ALA A 285 4.40 5.10 -20.40
CA ALA A 285 5.73 5.70 -20.59
C ALA A 285 6.26 5.44 -22.01
N VAL A 286 5.95 4.27 -22.57
CA VAL A 286 6.28 3.93 -23.96
C VAL A 286 5.40 4.75 -24.92
N ASP A 287 4.10 4.89 -24.64
CA ASP A 287 3.20 5.77 -25.40
C ASP A 287 3.73 7.21 -25.45
N ALA A 288 4.10 7.76 -24.29
CA ALA A 288 4.61 9.12 -24.21
C ALA A 288 5.91 9.32 -25.02
N GLU A 289 6.81 8.34 -25.02
CA GLU A 289 8.05 8.43 -25.80
C GLU A 289 7.78 8.27 -27.31
N ILE A 290 6.84 7.41 -27.70
CA ILE A 290 6.36 7.29 -29.09
C ILE A 290 5.74 8.62 -29.55
N GLU A 291 4.88 9.22 -28.74
CA GLU A 291 4.22 10.50 -29.05
C GLU A 291 5.24 11.63 -29.19
N LYS A 292 6.20 11.72 -28.25
CA LYS A 292 7.32 12.67 -28.30
C LYS A 292 8.17 12.51 -29.56
N ASN A 293 8.51 11.28 -29.95
CA ASN A 293 9.34 11.02 -31.12
C ASN A 293 8.59 11.20 -32.45
N ASN A 294 7.26 11.01 -32.46
CA ASN A 294 6.41 11.20 -33.64
C ASN A 294 5.98 12.65 -33.84
N SER A 295 5.82 13.43 -32.77
CA SER A 295 5.46 14.85 -32.83
C SER A 295 6.62 15.75 -33.28
N GLY A 296 7.85 15.24 -33.33
CA GLY A 296 9.02 16.01 -33.77
C GLY A 296 9.33 17.22 -32.87
N ILE A 297 8.73 17.28 -31.67
CA ILE A 297 8.95 18.38 -30.73
C ILE A 297 10.33 18.20 -30.11
N ILE A 298 11.32 18.83 -30.75
CA ILE A 298 12.57 19.21 -30.11
C ILE A 298 12.18 20.21 -29.02
N MET A 299 12.29 19.82 -27.75
CA MET A 299 12.30 20.81 -26.66
C MET A 299 13.45 21.79 -26.98
N PRO A 300 13.21 23.10 -27.06
CA PRO A 300 14.30 24.03 -27.26
C PRO A 300 15.23 23.96 -26.04
N ASP A 301 16.51 23.72 -26.30
CA ASP A 301 17.56 24.01 -25.33
C ASP A 301 17.38 25.45 -24.83
N ALA A 302 17.66 25.65 -23.54
CA ALA A 302 17.54 26.94 -22.87
C ALA A 302 18.24 28.06 -23.67
N ILE A 303 17.45 28.93 -24.31
CA ILE A 303 17.92 30.19 -24.87
C ILE A 303 17.60 31.28 -23.85
N GLU A 304 18.66 31.93 -23.37
CA GLU A 304 18.61 33.14 -22.55
C GLU A 304 17.76 34.26 -23.17
N PRO A 305 17.18 35.15 -22.35
CA PRO A 305 16.17 36.09 -22.82
C PRO A 305 16.83 37.22 -23.60
N THR A 306 16.56 37.30 -24.90
CA THR A 306 16.76 38.53 -25.67
C THR A 306 15.42 39.16 -25.99
N SER A 307 15.32 40.41 -25.54
CA SER A 307 14.24 41.36 -25.80
C SER A 307 14.05 41.62 -27.29
N SER A 308 12.81 41.72 -27.78
CA SER A 308 12.20 42.96 -28.31
C SER A 308 10.92 42.71 -29.14
N GLN A 309 9.86 43.39 -28.69
CA GLN A 309 8.75 44.07 -29.39
C GLN A 309 8.24 43.67 -30.80
N SER A 310 6.88 43.70 -30.86
CA SER A 310 6.00 44.14 -31.98
C SER A 310 5.89 43.18 -33.18
N SER A 311 4.72 42.86 -33.76
CA SER A 311 3.50 43.64 -33.95
C SER A 311 2.32 42.71 -34.36
N ARG A 312 1.10 43.19 -34.13
CA ARG A 312 -0.19 42.66 -34.60
C ARG A 312 -0.25 42.56 -36.13
N GLN A 313 -0.91 41.51 -36.64
CA GLN A 313 -1.94 41.66 -37.67
C GLN A 313 -2.93 40.49 -37.65
N GLU A 314 -4.21 40.83 -37.52
CA GLU A 314 -5.37 39.99 -37.76
C GLU A 314 -5.56 39.78 -39.28
N THR A 315 -6.08 38.62 -39.67
CA THR A 315 -7.05 38.55 -40.77
C THR A 315 -7.94 37.31 -40.62
N GLN A 316 -9.25 37.57 -40.68
CA GLN A 316 -10.37 36.64 -40.84
C GLN A 316 -10.22 35.85 -42.17
N GLU A 317 -10.90 34.76 -42.49
CA GLU A 317 -12.36 34.57 -42.52
C GLU A 317 -12.70 33.13 -43.02
N SER A 318 -13.86 32.61 -42.57
CA SER A 318 -14.81 31.59 -43.11
C SER A 318 -14.34 30.46 -44.07
N VAL A 319 -14.86 29.23 -44.03
CA VAL A 319 -16.21 28.80 -44.48
C VAL A 319 -16.47 27.35 -43.99
N MET A 320 -17.72 27.02 -43.64
CA MET A 320 -18.18 25.68 -43.20
C MET A 320 -18.50 24.68 -44.37
N PRO A 321 -19.24 23.55 -44.20
CA PRO A 321 -18.89 22.19 -44.66
C PRO A 321 -19.84 21.76 -45.83
N PRO A 322 -20.14 20.49 -46.25
CA PRO A 322 -20.64 19.34 -45.43
C PRO A 322 -20.43 17.90 -46.01
N ALA A 323 -21.11 16.91 -45.38
CA ALA A 323 -21.63 15.62 -45.89
C ALA A 323 -20.64 14.44 -46.10
N GLN A 324 -20.75 13.32 -45.38
CA GLN A 324 -21.75 12.21 -45.40
C GLN A 324 -21.73 11.32 -46.66
N ILE A 325 -21.88 10.00 -46.43
CA ILE A 325 -22.21 8.83 -47.29
C ILE A 325 -21.14 7.74 -47.08
N ARG A 326 -21.38 6.68 -46.27
CA ARG A 326 -22.24 5.48 -46.42
C ARG A 326 -21.40 4.24 -46.81
N ASP A 327 -21.69 3.15 -46.07
CA ASP A 327 -21.80 1.75 -46.53
C ASP A 327 -20.53 1.07 -47.07
N GLU A 328 -20.24 -0.21 -46.89
CA GLU A 328 -21.06 -1.37 -46.54
C GLU A 328 -20.13 -2.58 -46.27
N THR A 329 -20.66 -3.57 -45.55
CA THR A 329 -20.38 -5.03 -45.70
C THR A 329 -19.02 -5.62 -45.29
N GLY A 330 -19.11 -6.71 -44.52
CA GLY A 330 -17.95 -7.57 -44.24
C GLY A 330 -18.19 -8.61 -43.14
N SER A 331 -19.22 -9.44 -43.30
CA SER A 331 -19.49 -10.61 -42.46
C SER A 331 -18.34 -11.61 -42.53
N THR A 332 -17.81 -12.05 -41.37
CA THR A 332 -17.48 -13.47 -41.19
C THR A 332 -17.55 -13.89 -39.71
N SER A 333 -18.41 -14.88 -39.47
CA SER A 333 -18.53 -15.74 -38.29
C SER A 333 -17.25 -16.54 -37.99
N LEU A 334 -16.95 -16.79 -36.70
CA LEU A 334 -16.99 -18.14 -36.08
C LEU A 334 -16.32 -18.22 -34.69
N SER A 335 -17.02 -18.98 -33.85
CA SER A 335 -16.58 -19.85 -32.75
C SER A 335 -15.88 -19.26 -31.53
N THR A 336 -16.71 -19.14 -30.50
CA THR A 336 -16.49 -19.68 -29.14
C THR A 336 -15.34 -20.68 -29.02
N SER A 337 -14.35 -20.34 -28.20
CA SER A 337 -13.70 -21.31 -27.33
C SER A 337 -13.50 -20.69 -25.95
N SER A 338 -14.05 -21.37 -24.95
CA SER A 338 -13.92 -21.03 -23.54
C SER A 338 -12.45 -21.08 -23.11
N PRO A 339 -11.93 -20.10 -22.34
CA PRO A 339 -10.61 -20.25 -21.76
C PRO A 339 -10.67 -21.15 -20.53
N ILE A 340 -9.88 -22.22 -20.64
CA ILE A 340 -9.52 -23.18 -19.61
C ILE A 340 -8.96 -22.45 -18.38
N TYR A 341 -9.50 -22.81 -17.22
CA TYR A 341 -9.08 -22.34 -15.90
C TYR A 341 -7.68 -22.86 -15.57
N HIS A 342 -6.69 -21.98 -15.58
CA HIS A 342 -5.41 -22.21 -14.91
C HIS A 342 -5.37 -21.39 -13.62
N GLY A 343 -5.43 -22.09 -12.49
CA GLY A 343 -5.28 -21.50 -11.17
C GLY A 343 -3.85 -20.99 -10.99
N ASP A 344 -3.71 -19.69 -10.74
CA ASP A 344 -2.47 -19.06 -10.31
C ASP A 344 -2.19 -19.43 -8.84
N GLU A 345 -1.53 -20.56 -8.63
CA GLU A 345 -0.74 -20.81 -7.42
C GLU A 345 0.67 -20.26 -7.64
N ASP A 346 1.03 -19.19 -6.93
CA ASP A 346 2.42 -18.84 -6.65
C ASP A 346 2.50 -18.12 -5.30
N VAL A 347 2.26 -18.90 -4.26
CA VAL A 347 2.50 -18.51 -2.86
C VAL A 347 3.97 -18.81 -2.55
N GLU A 348 4.86 -17.82 -2.77
CA GLU A 348 6.24 -17.90 -2.33
C GLU A 348 6.30 -17.64 -0.81
N SER A 349 5.97 -18.67 -0.02
CA SER A 349 6.17 -18.68 1.44
C SER A 349 7.60 -19.11 1.78
N PRO A 350 8.34 -18.35 2.61
CA PRO A 350 9.64 -18.80 3.09
C PRO A 350 9.46 -19.95 4.10
N ARG A 351 9.93 -21.15 3.75
CA ARG A 351 9.96 -22.31 4.65
C ARG A 351 11.01 -22.09 5.77
N PRO A 352 10.65 -22.21 7.06
CA PRO A 352 11.64 -22.19 8.13
C PRO A 352 12.44 -23.50 8.18
N ARG A 353 13.76 -23.36 8.36
CA ARG A 353 14.73 -24.43 8.56
C ARG A 353 14.35 -25.27 9.79
N ARG A 354 14.24 -26.59 9.62
CA ARG A 354 14.12 -27.57 10.70
C ARG A 354 15.41 -27.59 11.51
N HIS A 355 15.38 -27.10 12.74
CA HIS A 355 16.40 -27.41 13.75
C HIS A 355 15.90 -28.56 14.63
N SER A 356 16.65 -29.65 14.63
CA SER A 356 16.47 -30.82 15.47
C SER A 356 16.92 -30.50 16.91
N HIS A 357 15.99 -30.53 17.86
CA HIS A 357 16.34 -30.50 19.28
C HIS A 357 16.30 -31.90 19.87
N LYS A 358 17.48 -32.34 20.33
CA LYS A 358 17.69 -33.50 21.21
C LYS A 358 16.95 -33.29 22.53
N THR A 359 16.17 -34.30 22.89
CA THR A 359 15.59 -34.55 24.21
C THR A 359 16.67 -34.75 25.28
N ARG A 360 16.51 -34.11 26.44
CA ARG A 360 17.00 -34.64 27.72
C ARG A 360 16.16 -34.05 28.86
N GLY A 361 15.53 -34.93 29.65
CA GLY A 361 14.67 -34.56 30.78
C GLY A 361 15.37 -34.57 32.14
N LYS A 362 14.69 -33.98 33.14
CA LYS A 362 14.57 -34.33 34.57
C LYS A 362 13.86 -33.14 35.27
N VAL A 363 12.64 -33.29 35.79
CA VAL A 363 12.19 -33.78 37.12
C VAL A 363 12.61 -32.89 38.29
N GLY A 364 11.63 -32.36 39.05
CA GLY A 364 11.79 -31.98 40.47
C GLY A 364 11.15 -30.65 40.92
N THR A 365 9.93 -30.73 41.47
CA THR A 365 9.07 -29.78 42.23
C THR A 365 9.69 -29.13 43.50
N PRO A 366 8.92 -28.44 44.38
CA PRO A 366 8.14 -27.18 44.29
C PRO A 366 8.57 -26.19 45.42
N VAL A 367 7.85 -25.07 45.67
CA VAL A 367 7.50 -24.50 47.02
C VAL A 367 7.12 -23.00 46.98
N GLN A 368 5.87 -22.77 47.42
CA GLN A 368 5.27 -21.70 48.25
C GLN A 368 5.27 -20.21 47.89
N GLU A 369 4.01 -19.73 47.85
CA GLU A 369 3.45 -18.43 48.18
C GLU A 369 4.21 -17.59 49.21
N LYS A 370 4.23 -16.27 48.98
CA LYS A 370 3.99 -15.27 50.02
C LYS A 370 3.40 -13.99 49.45
N SER A 371 2.31 -13.61 50.09
CA SER A 371 1.52 -12.39 49.99
C SER A 371 2.28 -11.15 50.47
N ALA A 372 2.01 -9.99 49.87
CA ALA A 372 2.13 -8.69 50.52
C ALA A 372 1.22 -7.66 49.84
N GLN A 373 0.52 -6.90 50.69
CA GLN A 373 -0.54 -5.95 50.38
C GLN A 373 -0.02 -4.58 49.94
N VAL A 374 -0.80 -3.98 49.03
CA VAL A 374 -1.17 -2.58 48.80
C VAL A 374 -0.67 -1.53 49.80
N THR A 375 -0.08 -0.43 49.28
CA THR A 375 -0.46 0.95 49.67
C THR A 375 -0.41 1.89 48.46
N SER A 376 -1.31 2.88 48.51
CA SER A 376 -1.81 3.77 47.46
C SER A 376 -0.98 5.04 47.23
N SER A 377 -0.97 5.57 46.01
CA SER A 377 -1.14 7.02 45.76
C SER A 377 -1.58 7.30 44.32
N SER A 378 -2.76 7.89 44.16
CA SER A 378 -3.30 8.38 42.88
C SER A 378 -2.81 9.80 42.56
N PRO A 379 -2.74 10.16 41.27
CA PRO A 379 -3.23 11.45 40.81
C PRO A 379 -4.45 11.30 39.89
N LYS A 380 -5.17 12.42 39.78
CA LYS A 380 -6.60 12.57 39.46
C LYS A 380 -6.95 12.46 37.95
N ARG A 381 -8.15 11.90 37.74
CA ARG A 381 -9.21 12.21 36.74
C ARG A 381 -8.91 12.00 35.24
N ASN A 382 -9.52 10.94 34.69
CA ASN A 382 -10.04 10.90 33.32
C ASN A 382 -11.55 10.60 33.37
N LEU A 383 -12.33 11.25 32.50
CA LEU A 383 -13.79 11.21 32.47
C LEU A 383 -14.32 9.78 32.17
N PRO A 384 -15.49 9.39 32.70
CA PRO A 384 -16.03 8.05 32.51
C PRO A 384 -16.41 7.74 31.05
N ARG A 385 -16.05 6.53 30.62
CA ARG A 385 -16.23 5.85 29.32
C ARG A 385 -17.53 6.09 28.52
N ARG A 386 -18.62 6.50 29.16
CA ARG A 386 -19.90 6.78 28.49
C ARG A 386 -19.89 8.16 27.83
N GLU A 387 -19.25 9.13 28.47
CA GLU A 387 -19.16 10.50 27.96
C GLU A 387 -18.23 10.59 26.75
N GLN A 388 -17.11 9.83 26.73
CA GLN A 388 -16.21 9.77 25.57
C GLN A 388 -16.86 9.12 24.34
N HIS A 389 -17.62 8.03 24.53
CA HIS A 389 -18.35 7.38 23.44
C HIS A 389 -19.48 8.27 22.90
N ASP A 390 -20.21 8.94 23.79
CA ASP A 390 -21.31 9.83 23.40
C ASP A 390 -20.79 11.14 22.77
N GLU A 391 -19.60 11.61 23.16
CA GLU A 391 -18.90 12.74 22.54
C GLU A 391 -18.38 12.38 21.14
N ILE A 392 -17.84 11.17 20.96
CA ILE A 392 -17.44 10.65 19.63
C ILE A 392 -18.66 10.52 18.71
N ILE A 393 -19.79 9.98 19.20
CA ILE A 393 -21.02 9.89 18.40
C ILE A 393 -21.57 11.28 18.08
N ARG A 394 -21.56 12.23 19.03
CA ARG A 394 -21.98 13.61 18.77
C ARG A 394 -21.11 14.29 17.72
N MET A 395 -19.79 14.17 17.81
CA MET A 395 -18.88 14.78 16.85
C MET A 395 -19.05 14.21 15.45
N VAL A 396 -19.24 12.88 15.32
CA VAL A 396 -19.52 12.24 14.02
C VAL A 396 -20.87 12.66 13.44
N ASN A 397 -21.90 12.83 14.28
CA ASN A 397 -23.20 13.30 13.81
C ASN A 397 -23.18 14.77 13.38
N ILE A 398 -22.48 15.64 14.11
CA ILE A 398 -22.26 17.04 13.72
C ILE A 398 -21.56 17.10 12.36
N LEU A 399 -20.55 16.26 12.13
CA LEU A 399 -19.82 16.23 10.84
C LEU A 399 -20.68 15.69 9.68
N ASN A 400 -21.59 14.75 9.95
CA ASN A 400 -22.53 14.28 8.92
C ASN A 400 -23.58 15.35 8.60
N GLU A 401 -24.08 16.10 9.59
CA GLU A 401 -25.00 17.22 9.39
C GLU A 401 -24.30 18.39 8.64
N ASP A 402 -23.04 18.69 8.97
CA ASP A 402 -22.24 19.71 8.28
C ASP A 402 -21.92 19.29 6.85
N ALA A 403 -21.64 18.01 6.59
CA ALA A 403 -21.42 17.49 5.23
C ALA A 403 -22.69 17.52 4.38
N GLU A 404 -23.86 17.23 4.96
CA GLU A 404 -25.16 17.36 4.29
C GLU A 404 -25.54 18.83 4.04
N ASN A 405 -25.18 19.74 4.96
CA ASN A 405 -25.39 21.18 4.79
C ASN A 405 -24.42 21.79 3.76
N LEU A 406 -23.17 21.34 3.69
CA LEU A 406 -22.22 21.72 2.62
C LEU A 406 -22.63 21.20 1.23
N GLN A 407 -23.32 20.06 1.16
CA GLN A 407 -23.93 19.58 -0.08
C GLN A 407 -25.18 20.38 -0.49
N LYS A 408 -25.94 20.92 0.48
CA LYS A 408 -27.08 21.81 0.21
C LYS A 408 -26.65 23.24 -0.15
N GLU A 409 -25.63 23.78 0.53
CA GLU A 409 -25.09 25.12 0.25
C GLU A 409 -24.21 25.19 -1.02
N SER A 410 -23.78 24.06 -1.58
CA SER A 410 -23.17 24.02 -2.92
C SER A 410 -24.20 23.89 -4.06
N SER A 411 -25.49 23.79 -3.72
CA SER A 411 -26.61 23.70 -4.67
C SER A 411 -27.35 25.02 -4.86
N GLU A 412 -27.23 25.97 -3.93
CA GLU A 412 -27.85 27.30 -3.99
C GLU A 412 -26.80 28.37 -3.64
N ASP A 413 -26.71 29.42 -4.46
CA ASP A 413 -25.88 30.62 -4.33
C ASP A 413 -24.42 30.61 -4.85
N ILE A 414 -24.33 30.74 -6.18
CA ILE A 414 -23.27 31.53 -6.82
C ILE A 414 -23.52 33.01 -6.48
N ILE A 415 -22.79 33.57 -5.51
CA ILE A 415 -22.63 35.03 -5.39
C ILE A 415 -21.14 35.40 -5.30
N LEU A 416 -20.71 36.10 -6.35
CA LEU A 416 -19.45 36.80 -6.52
C LEU A 416 -19.07 37.60 -5.26
N PHE A 417 -17.86 37.45 -4.74
CA PHE A 417 -17.26 38.44 -3.84
C PHE A 417 -15.85 38.84 -4.30
N GLU A 418 -15.72 40.11 -4.66
CA GLU A 418 -14.50 40.81 -5.06
C GLU A 418 -13.47 40.85 -3.93
N ALA A 419 -12.22 40.59 -4.29
CA ALA A 419 -11.07 40.74 -3.39
C ALA A 419 -10.77 42.23 -3.10
N ARG A 420 -10.66 42.60 -1.81
CA ARG A 420 -10.02 43.84 -1.37
C ARG A 420 -8.71 43.55 -0.62
N PRO A 421 -7.61 44.29 -0.88
CA PRO A 421 -6.31 44.00 -0.31
C PRO A 421 -6.14 44.51 1.13
N LYS A 422 -5.32 43.77 1.90
CA LYS A 422 -4.94 44.05 3.30
C LYS A 422 -4.27 45.42 3.46
N LYS A 423 -4.82 46.28 4.32
CA LYS A 423 -4.12 47.47 4.84
C LYS A 423 -3.11 47.05 5.93
N ARG A 424 -1.85 47.45 5.73
CA ARG A 424 -0.79 47.51 6.76
C ARG A 424 -1.24 48.41 7.91
N ASN A 425 -1.02 47.98 9.16
CA ASN A 425 -1.08 48.87 10.31
C ASN A 425 0.34 49.29 10.75
N PRO A 426 0.54 50.57 11.12
CA PRO A 426 1.84 51.16 11.36
C PRO A 426 2.32 50.96 12.80
N ARG A 427 3.65 50.95 12.97
CA ARG A 427 4.35 51.10 14.25
C ARG A 427 3.99 52.42 14.94
N ARG A 428 3.95 52.39 16.29
CA ARG A 428 4.58 53.30 17.29
C ARG A 428 3.89 53.05 18.64
N SER A 429 4.55 53.08 19.79
CA SER A 429 5.76 53.80 20.19
C SER A 429 6.66 52.95 21.08
#